data_AF-A0A4Q3J6N2-F1
#
_entry.id   AF-A0A4Q3J6N2-F1
#
_cell.length_a   1.000
_cell.length_b   1.000
_cell.length_c   1.000
_cell.angle_alpha   90.00
_cell.angle_beta   90.00
_cell.angle_gamma   90.00
#
_symmetry.space_group_name_H-M   'P 1'
#
loop_
_entity.id
_entity.type
_entity.pdbx_description
1 polymer ?
#
loop_
_entity_poly.entity_id
_entity_poly.type
_entity_poly.pdbx_seq_one_letter_code
_entity_poly.pdbx_strand_id
1 'polypeptide(L)'
;YRVVSHSAAEATVLEAFDDYFMGKPTARRVTFRRVPELAARVAGLVAGDYDLITNIPPDQMSVVGAYKDIDVRSVVLANVHVLAYNEQDKVLADKRVRQALNYAIDRQKLVDALWQGTAQVPPSHNFPEYGQMFVEGRKLPYDPAKAKALLQQAGYKGEPIVYRTMANYYTNALEAAQILVEQWKAVGINASLQVVENSTQMRGAGAQIFNWSNSTRLPDPLGAIWVAWGPAGEHQISKFWTSAEGFNKAGTALEAEVDPARRKALFTQMLDIWEDEAPATILYQPSEAYAIKKAIAWRPTTFYFMDLRPDNLSFARS
;
A
#
# COMPACT_ATOMS: atom_id res chain seq x y z
N TYR A 1 17.48 7.14 19.18
CA TYR A 1 18.28 8.16 18.48
C TYR A 1 17.62 9.53 18.66
N ARG A 2 18.40 10.62 18.65
CA ARG A 2 17.92 12.01 18.66
C ARG A 2 18.04 12.61 17.26
N VAL A 3 17.11 13.48 16.87
CA VAL A 3 17.20 14.21 15.59
C VAL A 3 18.28 15.27 15.71
N VAL A 4 19.23 15.25 14.78
CA VAL A 4 20.29 16.27 14.65
C VAL A 4 19.89 17.30 13.60
N SER A 5 19.39 16.83 12.45
CA SER A 5 18.91 17.71 11.38
C SER A 5 17.85 17.01 10.52
N HIS A 6 17.02 17.82 9.86
CA HIS A 6 16.01 17.36 8.93
C HIS A 6 15.90 18.32 7.73
N SER A 7 16.01 17.77 6.53
CA SER A 7 15.65 18.39 5.27
C SER A 7 14.76 17.42 4.50
N ALA A 8 13.53 17.84 4.18
CA ALA A 8 12.59 17.01 3.43
C ALA A 8 13.09 16.68 2.01
N ALA A 9 13.96 17.52 1.44
CA ALA A 9 14.50 17.33 0.11
C ALA A 9 15.75 16.43 0.08
N GLU A 10 16.55 16.44 1.16
CA GLU A 10 17.89 15.83 1.16
C GLU A 10 18.00 14.65 2.13
N ALA A 11 18.00 14.94 3.44
CA ALA A 11 18.27 13.93 4.45
C ALA A 11 17.72 14.26 5.84
N THR A 12 17.47 13.20 6.61
CA THR A 12 17.29 13.28 8.07
C THR A 12 18.49 12.62 8.75
N VAL A 13 19.12 13.32 9.68
CA VAL A 13 20.28 12.84 10.43
C VAL A 13 19.88 12.63 11.88
N LEU A 14 20.18 11.44 12.39
CA LEU A 14 19.94 11.05 13.77
C LEU A 14 21.26 10.67 14.45
N GLU A 15 21.40 10.97 15.74
CA GLU A 15 22.53 10.54 16.58
C GLU A 15 22.10 9.57 17.68
N ALA A 16 23.02 8.73 18.13
CA ALA A 16 22.77 7.82 19.24
C ALA A 16 22.34 8.59 20.48
N PHE A 17 21.36 8.04 21.19
CA PHE A 17 21.01 8.48 22.54
C PHE A 17 21.45 7.37 23.49
N ASP A 18 22.60 7.56 24.12
CA ASP A 18 23.27 6.53 24.91
C ASP A 18 22.46 6.10 26.14
N ASP A 19 21.66 7.01 26.71
CA ASP A 19 20.81 6.73 27.89
C ASP A 19 19.44 6.14 27.52
N TYR A 20 19.30 5.53 26.33
CA TYR A 20 18.06 4.89 25.94
C TYR A 20 17.76 3.66 26.83
N PHE A 21 16.54 3.59 27.37
CA PHE A 21 16.15 2.63 28.40
C PHE A 21 16.21 1.14 27.97
N MET A 22 16.17 0.85 26.67
CA MET A 22 16.33 -0.52 26.14
C MET A 22 17.77 -0.86 25.74
N GLY A 23 18.74 -0.02 26.14
CA GLY A 23 20.14 -0.19 25.82
C GLY A 23 20.65 0.78 24.76
N LYS A 24 21.97 0.92 24.72
CA LYS A 24 22.67 1.87 23.85
C LYS A 24 22.51 1.49 22.37
N PRO A 25 22.06 2.41 21.50
CA PRO A 25 22.03 2.18 20.05
C PRO A 25 23.40 1.79 19.50
N THR A 26 23.42 0.83 18.57
CA THR A 26 24.67 0.25 18.04
C THR A 26 25.33 1.13 16.98
N ALA A 27 24.56 1.94 16.26
CA ALA A 27 25.09 2.96 15.35
C ALA A 27 25.27 4.29 16.09
N ARG A 28 26.38 5.00 15.87
CA ARG A 28 26.60 6.35 16.43
C ARG A 28 25.74 7.41 15.74
N ARG A 29 25.48 7.22 14.44
CA ARG A 29 24.71 8.13 13.59
C ARG A 29 23.95 7.31 12.55
N VAL A 30 22.74 7.75 12.22
CA VAL A 30 21.94 7.20 11.13
C VAL A 30 21.54 8.35 10.22
N THR A 31 21.75 8.20 8.92
CA THR A 31 21.37 9.20 7.92
C THR A 31 20.43 8.58 6.91
N PHE A 32 19.18 9.07 6.88
CA PHE A 32 18.22 8.72 5.85
C PHE A 32 18.34 9.73 4.72
N ARG A 33 18.84 9.30 3.55
CA ARG A 33 18.99 10.15 2.37
C ARG A 33 17.95 9.80 1.31
N ARG A 34 17.30 10.81 0.73
CA ARG A 34 16.34 10.62 -0.35
C ARG A 34 17.07 10.44 -1.69
N VAL A 35 16.95 9.26 -2.29
CA VAL A 35 17.51 8.93 -3.61
C VAL A 35 16.43 8.23 -4.43
N PRO A 36 15.65 8.97 -5.25
CA PRO A 36 14.47 8.42 -5.95
C PRO A 36 14.82 7.29 -6.93
N GLU A 37 15.93 7.41 -7.65
CA GLU A 37 16.29 6.48 -8.72
C GLU A 37 16.99 5.23 -8.18
N LEU A 38 16.48 4.04 -8.55
CA LEU A 38 17.02 2.76 -8.09
C LEU A 38 18.47 2.56 -8.49
N ALA A 39 18.82 2.85 -9.75
CA ALA A 39 20.18 2.68 -10.25
C ALA A 39 21.20 3.47 -9.43
N ALA A 40 20.84 4.69 -9.01
CA ALA A 40 21.68 5.52 -8.14
C ALA A 40 21.81 4.94 -6.72
N ARG A 41 20.72 4.38 -6.15
CA ARG A 41 20.76 3.66 -4.87
C ARG A 41 21.71 2.46 -4.93
N VAL A 42 21.59 1.63 -5.96
CA VAL A 42 22.43 0.43 -6.14
C VAL A 42 23.89 0.81 -6.33
N ALA A 43 24.19 1.80 -7.18
CA ALA A 43 25.55 2.27 -7.39
C ALA A 43 26.21 2.77 -6.09
N GLY A 44 25.49 3.59 -5.30
CA GLY A 44 25.99 4.08 -4.01
C GLY A 44 26.18 2.96 -2.98
N LEU A 45 25.28 1.97 -2.93
CA LEU A 45 25.47 0.79 -2.08
C LEU A 45 26.74 0.03 -2.50
N VAL A 46 26.94 -0.22 -3.79
CA VAL A 46 28.12 -0.93 -4.30
C VAL A 46 29.41 -0.17 -4.00
N ALA A 47 29.43 1.15 -4.24
CA ALA A 47 30.56 2.04 -3.95
C ALA A 47 30.88 2.18 -2.45
N GLY A 48 29.92 1.86 -1.57
CA GLY A 48 30.09 1.99 -0.12
C GLY A 48 29.63 3.34 0.44
N ASP A 49 28.94 4.15 -0.36
CA ASP A 49 28.32 5.40 0.10
C ASP A 49 27.12 5.13 1.01
N TYR A 50 26.48 3.97 0.84
CA TYR A 50 25.32 3.52 1.62
C TYR A 50 25.58 2.14 2.23
N ASP A 51 25.03 1.94 3.42
CA ASP A 51 25.04 0.67 4.14
C ASP A 51 23.83 -0.21 3.79
N LEU A 52 22.72 0.43 3.47
CA LEU A 52 21.41 -0.16 3.21
C LEU A 52 20.63 0.73 2.23
N ILE A 53 19.92 0.11 1.30
CA ILE A 53 18.96 0.77 0.41
C ILE A 53 17.60 0.06 0.44
N THR A 54 16.54 0.82 0.21
CA THR A 54 15.14 0.36 0.26
C THR A 54 14.54 0.25 -1.14
N ASN A 55 13.33 -0.32 -1.20
CA ASN A 55 12.47 -0.41 -2.38
C ASN A 55 13.20 -1.04 -3.56
N ILE A 56 13.76 -2.24 -3.36
CA ILE A 56 14.31 -3.07 -4.44
C ILE A 56 13.14 -3.80 -5.12
N PRO A 57 12.87 -3.55 -6.41
CA PRO A 57 11.86 -4.31 -7.14
C PRO A 57 12.23 -5.80 -7.22
N PRO A 58 11.24 -6.72 -7.23
CA PRO A 58 11.49 -8.16 -7.24
C PRO A 58 12.38 -8.65 -8.38
N ASP A 59 12.22 -8.10 -9.59
CA ASP A 59 13.05 -8.41 -10.76
C ASP A 59 14.52 -7.98 -10.61
N GLN A 60 14.81 -7.05 -9.70
CA GLN A 60 16.16 -6.56 -9.42
C GLN A 60 16.83 -7.27 -8.23
N MET A 61 16.09 -8.06 -7.45
CA MET A 61 16.62 -8.71 -6.24
C MET A 61 17.79 -9.65 -6.56
N SER A 62 17.68 -10.44 -7.64
CA SER A 62 18.75 -11.37 -8.06
C SER A 62 19.99 -10.64 -8.56
N VAL A 63 19.81 -9.57 -9.34
CA VAL A 63 20.90 -8.73 -9.87
C VAL A 63 21.65 -8.03 -8.74
N VAL A 64 20.93 -7.43 -7.79
CA VAL A 64 21.53 -6.74 -6.64
C VAL A 64 22.16 -7.74 -5.66
N GLY A 65 21.54 -8.91 -5.47
CA GLY A 65 22.08 -9.99 -4.63
C GLY A 65 23.32 -10.69 -5.19
N ALA A 66 23.65 -10.49 -6.47
CA ALA A 66 24.84 -11.08 -7.09
C ALA A 66 26.16 -10.40 -6.64
N TYR A 67 26.09 -9.19 -6.07
CA TYR A 67 27.27 -8.52 -5.55
C TYR A 67 27.78 -9.20 -4.28
N LYS A 68 29.09 -9.48 -4.23
CA LYS A 68 29.74 -10.30 -3.20
C LYS A 68 29.39 -9.89 -1.76
N ASP A 69 29.34 -8.58 -1.48
CA ASP A 69 29.20 -8.03 -0.13
C ASP A 69 27.79 -7.51 0.19
N ILE A 70 26.80 -7.83 -0.66
CA ILE A 70 25.41 -7.39 -0.53
C ILE A 70 24.51 -8.59 -0.25
N ASP A 71 23.58 -8.41 0.67
CA ASP A 71 22.48 -9.32 0.98
C ASP A 71 21.16 -8.63 0.64
N VAL A 72 20.19 -9.38 0.09
CA VAL A 72 18.86 -8.87 -0.24
C VAL A 72 17.84 -9.56 0.66
N ARG A 73 17.11 -8.76 1.44
CA ARG A 73 16.15 -9.23 2.44
C ARG A 73 14.78 -8.66 2.10
N SER A 74 13.75 -9.49 2.06
CA SER A 74 12.38 -9.05 1.78
C SER A 74 11.39 -9.50 2.86
N VAL A 75 10.27 -8.77 2.94
CA VAL A 75 9.16 -9.06 3.84
C VAL A 75 7.85 -8.63 3.19
N VAL A 76 6.77 -9.38 3.38
CA VAL A 76 5.43 -8.91 3.01
C VAL A 76 4.98 -7.90 4.05
N LEU A 77 4.56 -6.72 3.59
CA LEU A 77 4.14 -5.68 4.50
C LEU A 77 2.72 -5.93 5.05
N ALA A 78 2.52 -5.55 6.31
CA ALA A 78 1.23 -5.28 6.93
C ALA A 78 0.65 -3.96 6.38
N ASN A 79 0.55 -3.91 5.05
CA ASN A 79 0.09 -2.79 4.25
C ASN A 79 -0.59 -3.37 3.00
N VAL A 80 -1.61 -2.68 2.50
CA VAL A 80 -2.27 -3.03 1.25
C VAL A 80 -2.21 -1.84 0.29
N HIS A 81 -1.88 -2.09 -0.97
CA HIS A 81 -2.05 -1.11 -2.03
C HIS A 81 -3.50 -1.10 -2.51
N VAL A 82 -4.04 0.11 -2.67
CA VAL A 82 -5.42 0.34 -3.09
C VAL A 82 -5.50 1.36 -4.21
N LEU A 83 -6.58 1.31 -4.98
CA LEU A 83 -7.01 2.41 -5.84
C LEU A 83 -8.23 3.03 -5.22
N ALA A 84 -8.18 4.33 -4.97
CA ALA A 84 -9.28 5.09 -4.41
C ALA A 84 -10.06 5.80 -5.53
N TYR A 85 -11.37 5.91 -5.35
CA TYR A 85 -12.29 6.49 -6.32
C TYR A 85 -12.97 7.72 -5.74
N ASN A 86 -13.17 8.75 -6.56
CA ASN A 86 -13.87 9.96 -6.13
C ASN A 86 -15.34 9.93 -6.55
N GLU A 87 -16.26 9.77 -5.59
CA GLU A 87 -17.71 9.79 -5.85
C GLU A 87 -18.25 11.17 -6.29
N GLN A 88 -17.47 12.24 -6.16
CA GLN A 88 -17.86 13.56 -6.66
C GLN A 88 -17.72 13.65 -8.19
N ASP A 89 -16.96 12.74 -8.81
CA ASP A 89 -16.88 12.64 -10.26
C ASP A 89 -18.19 12.11 -10.83
N LYS A 90 -18.64 12.68 -11.96
CA LYS A 90 -19.95 12.34 -12.55
C LYS A 90 -20.07 10.88 -12.98
N VAL A 91 -18.96 10.28 -13.43
CA VAL A 91 -18.93 8.89 -13.91
C VAL A 91 -18.78 7.95 -12.71
N LEU A 92 -17.87 8.29 -11.79
CA LEU A 92 -17.60 7.48 -10.61
C LEU A 92 -18.61 7.68 -9.48
N ALA A 93 -19.57 8.61 -9.57
CA ALA A 93 -20.69 8.74 -8.63
C ALA A 93 -21.58 7.49 -8.64
N ASP A 94 -21.73 6.83 -9.79
CA ASP A 94 -22.46 5.56 -9.90
C ASP A 94 -21.59 4.40 -9.42
N LYS A 95 -21.99 3.78 -8.30
CA LYS A 95 -21.25 2.65 -7.72
C LYS A 95 -21.09 1.48 -8.67
N ARG A 96 -21.99 1.30 -9.64
CA ARG A 96 -21.89 0.21 -10.63
C ARG A 96 -20.65 0.37 -11.53
N VAL A 97 -20.24 1.60 -11.83
CA VAL A 97 -18.99 1.85 -12.57
C VAL A 97 -17.77 1.50 -11.69
N ARG A 98 -17.79 1.87 -10.41
CA ARG A 98 -16.72 1.52 -9.45
C ARG A 98 -16.63 0.01 -9.22
N GLN A 99 -17.76 -0.66 -9.08
CA GLN A 99 -17.82 -2.12 -9.02
C GLN A 99 -17.29 -2.75 -10.31
N ALA A 100 -17.64 -2.22 -11.50
CA ALA A 100 -17.11 -2.72 -12.77
C ALA A 100 -15.58 -2.59 -12.86
N LEU A 101 -15.01 -1.47 -12.40
CA LEU A 101 -13.56 -1.30 -12.26
C LEU A 101 -12.95 -2.41 -11.39
N ASN A 102 -13.61 -2.80 -10.30
CA ASN A 102 -13.12 -3.82 -9.36
C ASN A 102 -13.18 -5.25 -9.93
N TYR A 103 -14.28 -5.59 -10.61
CA TYR A 103 -14.49 -6.90 -11.23
C TYR A 103 -13.59 -7.12 -12.45
N ALA A 104 -13.11 -6.05 -13.08
CA ALA A 104 -12.20 -6.11 -14.22
C ALA A 104 -10.74 -6.42 -13.84
N ILE A 105 -10.40 -6.43 -12.54
CA ILE A 105 -9.01 -6.58 -12.10
C ILE A 105 -8.64 -8.04 -11.84
N ASP A 106 -7.74 -8.58 -12.66
CA ASP A 106 -7.06 -9.85 -12.42
C ASP A 106 -5.86 -9.62 -11.51
N ARG A 107 -6.11 -9.69 -10.19
CA ARG A 107 -5.12 -9.41 -9.15
C ARG A 107 -4.00 -10.45 -9.12
N GLN A 108 -4.32 -11.71 -9.41
CA GLN A 108 -3.31 -12.76 -9.42
C GLN A 108 -2.32 -12.55 -10.57
N LYS A 109 -2.81 -12.27 -11.80
CA LYS A 109 -1.92 -11.92 -12.91
C LYS A 109 -1.10 -10.66 -12.63
N LEU A 110 -1.69 -9.67 -11.96
CA LEU A 110 -0.97 -8.46 -11.56
C LEU A 110 0.17 -8.78 -10.58
N VAL A 111 -0.08 -9.64 -9.59
CA VAL A 111 0.94 -10.09 -8.64
C VAL A 111 2.02 -10.93 -9.33
N ASP A 112 1.63 -11.89 -10.16
CA ASP A 112 2.57 -12.78 -10.87
C ASP A 112 3.51 -11.99 -11.79
N ALA A 113 2.97 -10.98 -12.50
CA ALA A 113 3.73 -10.16 -13.43
C ALA A 113 4.73 -9.22 -12.73
N LEU A 114 4.36 -8.63 -11.59
CA LEU A 114 5.12 -7.54 -10.96
C LEU A 114 5.96 -8.00 -9.76
N TRP A 115 5.55 -9.08 -9.09
CA TRP A 115 6.07 -9.39 -7.77
C TRP A 115 6.80 -10.73 -7.66
N GLN A 116 6.85 -11.55 -8.72
CA GLN A 116 7.61 -12.81 -8.74
C GLN A 116 7.35 -13.71 -7.52
N GLY A 117 6.10 -13.75 -7.05
CA GLY A 117 5.68 -14.54 -5.87
C GLY A 117 6.01 -13.93 -4.50
N THR A 118 6.56 -12.70 -4.44
CA THR A 118 6.92 -12.04 -3.17
C THR A 118 5.78 -11.24 -2.55
N ALA A 119 4.76 -10.86 -3.33
CA ALA A 119 3.54 -10.20 -2.85
C ALA A 119 2.36 -11.19 -2.82
N GLN A 120 1.28 -10.80 -2.15
CA GLN A 120 0.07 -11.63 -2.04
C GLN A 120 -1.20 -10.82 -2.30
N VAL A 121 -2.23 -11.47 -2.83
CA VAL A 121 -3.56 -10.89 -2.96
C VAL A 121 -4.35 -11.17 -1.67
N PRO A 122 -4.66 -10.15 -0.85
CA PRO A 122 -5.43 -10.38 0.36
C PRO A 122 -6.93 -10.51 0.01
N PRO A 123 -7.71 -11.23 0.85
CA PRO A 123 -9.14 -11.41 0.67
C PRO A 123 -9.94 -10.16 1.11
N SER A 124 -9.73 -9.03 0.44
CA SER A 124 -10.22 -7.69 0.84
C SER A 124 -9.43 -7.08 2.00
N HIS A 125 -9.99 -6.10 2.71
CA HIS A 125 -9.41 -5.43 3.89
C HIS A 125 -9.42 -6.36 5.13
N ASN A 126 -9.00 -7.60 4.93
CA ASN A 126 -9.11 -8.71 5.85
C ASN A 126 -7.78 -9.46 5.85
N PHE A 127 -7.02 -9.31 6.92
CA PHE A 127 -5.63 -9.78 6.96
C PHE A 127 -5.42 -10.81 8.09
N PRO A 128 -4.52 -11.79 7.91
CA PRO A 128 -4.29 -12.85 8.89
C PRO A 128 -3.89 -12.34 10.28
N GLU A 129 -3.20 -11.21 10.37
CA GLU A 129 -2.78 -10.60 11.65
C GLU A 129 -3.96 -10.18 12.55
N TYR A 130 -5.20 -10.14 12.04
CA TYR A 130 -6.40 -9.90 12.84
C TYR A 130 -6.83 -11.11 13.69
N GLY A 131 -6.19 -12.27 13.51
CA GLY A 131 -6.47 -13.46 14.32
C GLY A 131 -7.93 -13.88 14.27
N GLN A 132 -8.61 -13.93 15.42
CA GLN A 132 -10.00 -14.38 15.52
C GLN A 132 -10.99 -13.55 14.69
N MET A 133 -10.64 -12.29 14.42
CA MET A 133 -11.45 -11.35 13.62
C MET A 133 -11.33 -11.61 12.11
N PHE A 134 -10.35 -12.40 11.65
CA PHE A 134 -10.19 -12.73 10.23
C PHE A 134 -11.42 -13.46 9.68
N VAL A 135 -11.95 -12.99 8.55
CA VAL A 135 -13.15 -13.55 7.90
C VAL A 135 -12.74 -14.61 6.87
N GLU A 136 -12.93 -15.87 7.23
CA GLU A 136 -12.58 -17.01 6.38
C GLU A 136 -13.40 -17.06 5.08
N GLY A 137 -12.77 -17.55 4.01
CA GLY A 137 -13.44 -17.81 2.73
C GLY A 137 -13.76 -16.57 1.89
N ARG A 138 -13.53 -15.34 2.39
CA ARG A 138 -13.69 -14.10 1.62
C ARG A 138 -12.70 -14.07 0.46
N LYS A 139 -13.12 -13.49 -0.68
CA LYS A 139 -12.30 -13.35 -1.89
C LYS A 139 -12.70 -12.08 -2.63
N LEU A 140 -11.75 -11.51 -3.38
CA LEU A 140 -12.03 -10.46 -4.35
C LEU A 140 -12.24 -11.11 -5.73
N PRO A 141 -13.47 -11.11 -6.27
CA PRO A 141 -13.76 -11.75 -7.54
C PRO A 141 -13.13 -10.99 -8.73
N TYR A 142 -12.69 -11.76 -9.73
CA TYR A 142 -12.38 -11.30 -11.07
C TYR A 142 -13.44 -11.85 -12.02
N ASP A 143 -14.25 -10.96 -12.60
CA ASP A 143 -15.35 -11.32 -13.49
C ASP A 143 -15.56 -10.23 -14.56
N PRO A 144 -14.82 -10.31 -15.69
CA PRO A 144 -14.98 -9.38 -16.80
C PRO A 144 -16.38 -9.32 -17.40
N ALA A 145 -17.17 -10.40 -17.31
CA ALA A 145 -18.53 -10.43 -17.83
C ALA A 145 -19.47 -9.61 -16.94
N LYS A 146 -19.35 -9.76 -15.62
CA LYS A 146 -20.07 -8.94 -14.65
C LYS A 146 -19.66 -7.47 -14.74
N ALA A 147 -18.37 -7.17 -14.95
CA ALA A 147 -17.92 -5.79 -15.19
C ALA A 147 -18.66 -5.16 -16.38
N LYS A 148 -18.71 -5.85 -17.53
CA LYS A 148 -19.44 -5.38 -18.73
C LYS A 148 -20.94 -5.17 -18.46
N ALA A 149 -21.58 -6.11 -17.73
CA ALA A 149 -23.00 -6.00 -17.39
C ALA A 149 -23.29 -4.78 -16.48
N LEU A 150 -22.43 -4.52 -15.49
CA LEU A 150 -22.56 -3.36 -14.61
C LEU A 150 -22.42 -2.04 -15.37
N LEU A 151 -21.47 -1.96 -16.33
CA LEU A 151 -21.31 -0.77 -17.18
C LEU A 151 -22.55 -0.51 -18.04
N GLN A 152 -23.16 -1.56 -18.60
CA GLN A 152 -24.41 -1.44 -19.35
C GLN A 152 -25.57 -0.96 -18.47
N GLN A 153 -25.70 -1.51 -17.26
CA GLN A 153 -26.72 -1.08 -16.30
C GLN A 153 -26.53 0.35 -15.82
N ALA A 154 -25.28 0.80 -15.68
CA ALA A 154 -24.92 2.17 -15.38
C ALA A 154 -25.18 3.13 -16.55
N GLY A 155 -25.41 2.60 -17.75
CA GLY A 155 -25.55 3.41 -18.96
C GLY A 155 -24.26 4.12 -19.35
N TYR A 156 -23.10 3.57 -18.97
CA TYR A 156 -21.78 4.10 -19.30
C TYR A 156 -21.53 4.03 -20.81
N LYS A 157 -21.15 5.14 -21.42
CA LYS A 157 -21.00 5.31 -22.88
C LYS A 157 -19.55 5.44 -23.33
N GLY A 158 -18.59 5.19 -22.44
CA GLY A 158 -17.17 5.37 -22.72
C GLY A 158 -16.64 6.75 -22.32
N GLU A 159 -17.30 7.42 -21.37
CA GLU A 159 -16.82 8.65 -20.77
C GLU A 159 -15.38 8.44 -20.22
N PRO A 160 -14.45 9.38 -20.45
CA PRO A 160 -13.07 9.19 -20.04
C PRO A 160 -12.93 9.10 -18.52
N ILE A 161 -12.12 8.14 -18.05
CA ILE A 161 -11.75 7.99 -16.65
C ILE A 161 -10.22 8.08 -16.55
N VAL A 162 -9.73 9.02 -15.76
CA VAL A 162 -8.30 9.29 -15.57
C VAL A 162 -7.84 8.65 -14.26
N TYR A 163 -6.84 7.80 -14.35
CA TYR A 163 -6.07 7.32 -13.22
C TYR A 163 -4.81 8.18 -13.07
N ARG A 164 -4.73 8.93 -11.96
CA ARG A 164 -3.52 9.68 -11.55
C ARG A 164 -2.59 8.83 -10.69
N THR A 165 -1.30 8.78 -11.03
CA THR A 165 -0.30 8.06 -10.24
C THR A 165 1.05 8.78 -10.16
N MET A 166 1.80 8.52 -9.09
CA MET A 166 3.21 8.92 -8.97
C MET A 166 4.09 7.71 -9.31
N ALA A 167 4.95 7.85 -10.32
CA ALA A 167 5.72 6.73 -10.86
C ALA A 167 6.62 6.03 -9.84
N ASN A 168 7.34 6.81 -9.01
CA ASN A 168 8.42 6.30 -8.16
C ASN A 168 8.09 6.35 -6.65
N TYR A 169 6.82 6.53 -6.27
CA TYR A 169 6.44 6.60 -4.85
C TYR A 169 6.21 5.22 -4.23
N TYR A 170 5.49 4.33 -4.93
CA TYR A 170 5.40 2.92 -4.56
C TYR A 170 6.16 2.08 -5.58
N THR A 171 6.84 1.03 -5.11
CA THR A 171 7.43 0.00 -5.97
C THR A 171 6.37 -0.54 -6.94
N ASN A 172 6.71 -0.57 -8.24
CA ASN A 172 5.85 -1.03 -9.34
C ASN A 172 4.56 -0.20 -9.58
N ALA A 173 4.48 1.05 -9.08
CA ALA A 173 3.26 1.86 -9.22
C ALA A 173 2.88 2.12 -10.68
N LEU A 174 3.85 2.51 -11.52
CA LEU A 174 3.62 2.87 -12.91
C LEU A 174 3.23 1.64 -13.74
N GLU A 175 3.95 0.55 -13.56
CA GLU A 175 3.73 -0.73 -14.25
C GLU A 175 2.37 -1.31 -13.87
N ALA A 176 2.01 -1.27 -12.58
CA ALA A 176 0.68 -1.66 -12.13
C ALA A 176 -0.40 -0.81 -12.80
N ALA A 177 -0.20 0.50 -12.86
CA ALA A 177 -1.17 1.40 -13.45
C ALA A 177 -1.37 1.17 -14.96
N GLN A 178 -0.29 0.87 -15.69
CA GLN A 178 -0.36 0.50 -17.10
C GLN A 178 -1.14 -0.81 -17.30
N ILE A 179 -0.87 -1.85 -16.51
CA ILE A 179 -1.59 -3.14 -16.59
C ILE A 179 -3.08 -2.93 -16.28
N LEU A 180 -3.40 -2.16 -15.24
CA LEU A 180 -4.78 -1.88 -14.83
C LEU A 180 -5.57 -1.15 -15.93
N VAL A 181 -4.97 -0.15 -16.57
CA VAL A 181 -5.59 0.56 -17.70
C VAL A 181 -5.93 -0.41 -18.84
N GLU A 182 -5.05 -1.36 -19.16
CA GLU A 182 -5.33 -2.36 -20.20
C GLU A 182 -6.42 -3.37 -19.78
N GLN A 183 -6.44 -3.79 -18.52
CA GLN A 183 -7.51 -4.65 -17.98
C GLN A 183 -8.89 -3.96 -18.03
N TRP A 184 -8.94 -2.65 -17.73
CA TRP A 184 -10.16 -1.85 -17.83
C TRP A 184 -10.60 -1.63 -19.28
N LYS A 185 -9.68 -1.35 -20.21
CA LYS A 185 -9.99 -1.25 -21.64
C LYS A 185 -10.58 -2.55 -22.19
N ALA A 186 -10.10 -3.71 -21.75
CA ALA A 186 -10.61 -5.01 -22.19
C ALA A 186 -12.10 -5.26 -21.85
N VAL A 187 -12.65 -4.54 -20.87
CA VAL A 187 -14.07 -4.58 -20.52
C VAL A 187 -14.87 -3.37 -21.03
N GLY A 188 -14.24 -2.49 -21.82
CA GLY A 188 -14.88 -1.34 -22.46
C GLY A 188 -14.82 -0.04 -21.64
N ILE A 189 -14.00 0.03 -20.60
CA ILE A 189 -13.78 1.26 -19.83
C ILE A 189 -12.73 2.11 -20.55
N ASN A 190 -13.08 3.37 -20.85
CA ASN A 190 -12.18 4.34 -21.46
C ASN A 190 -11.24 4.94 -20.39
N ALA A 191 -10.30 4.12 -19.94
CA ALA A 191 -9.32 4.52 -18.94
C ALA A 191 -8.04 5.08 -19.58
N SER A 192 -7.49 6.12 -18.96
CA SER A 192 -6.19 6.70 -19.32
C SER A 192 -5.35 6.95 -18.08
N LEU A 193 -4.03 6.97 -18.26
CA LEU A 193 -3.08 7.22 -17.19
C LEU A 193 -2.58 8.67 -17.23
N GLN A 194 -2.51 9.31 -16.08
CA GLN A 194 -1.83 10.58 -15.87
C GLN A 194 -0.76 10.41 -14.79
N VAL A 195 0.51 10.52 -15.18
CA VAL A 195 1.61 10.55 -14.21
C VAL A 195 1.74 11.97 -13.65
N VAL A 196 1.81 12.07 -12.32
CA VAL A 196 1.92 13.33 -11.58
C VAL A 196 3.13 13.31 -10.65
N GLU A 197 3.57 14.48 -10.21
CA GLU A 197 4.84 14.62 -9.47
C GLU A 197 4.68 14.48 -7.94
N ASN A 198 3.48 14.73 -7.42
CA ASN A 198 3.22 14.74 -5.99
C ASN A 198 1.76 14.44 -5.63
N SER A 199 1.50 14.19 -4.34
CA SER A 199 0.18 13.84 -3.81
C SER A 199 -0.85 14.94 -3.99
N THR A 200 -0.45 16.22 -3.93
CA THR A 200 -1.35 17.37 -4.15
C THR A 200 -1.91 17.39 -5.57
N GLN A 201 -1.07 17.11 -6.58
CA GLN A 201 -1.55 16.96 -7.97
C GLN A 201 -2.41 15.70 -8.13
N MET A 202 -2.01 14.59 -7.50
CA MET A 202 -2.71 13.30 -7.59
C MET A 202 -4.15 13.38 -7.06
N ARG A 203 -4.34 14.07 -5.92
CA ARG A 203 -5.63 14.20 -5.22
C ARG A 203 -6.29 15.57 -5.39
N GLY A 204 -5.73 16.40 -6.28
CA GLY A 204 -6.23 17.73 -6.55
C GLY A 204 -7.56 17.72 -7.29
N ALA A 205 -8.02 18.91 -7.69
CA ALA A 205 -9.27 19.09 -8.41
C ALA A 205 -9.38 18.14 -9.63
N GLY A 206 -10.58 17.56 -9.81
CA GLY A 206 -10.86 16.61 -10.88
C GLY A 206 -10.18 15.25 -10.76
N ALA A 207 -9.64 14.88 -9.58
CA ALA A 207 -9.17 13.52 -9.35
C ALA A 207 -10.36 12.54 -9.48
N GLN A 208 -10.16 11.46 -10.25
CA GLN A 208 -11.15 10.40 -10.44
C GLN A 208 -10.67 9.12 -9.77
N ILE A 209 -9.56 8.55 -10.26
CA ILE A 209 -8.89 7.40 -9.66
C ILE A 209 -7.47 7.79 -9.25
N PHE A 210 -7.01 7.35 -8.08
CA PHE A 210 -5.61 7.48 -7.68
C PHE A 210 -5.15 6.32 -6.80
N ASN A 211 -3.85 6.02 -6.83
CA ASN A 211 -3.28 5.01 -5.95
C ASN A 211 -3.04 5.54 -4.54
N TRP A 212 -3.18 4.62 -3.60
CA TRP A 212 -2.91 4.84 -2.20
C TRP A 212 -2.50 3.51 -1.55
N SER A 213 -2.27 3.54 -0.25
CA SER A 213 -1.96 2.37 0.54
C SER A 213 -2.55 2.52 1.93
N ASN A 214 -2.94 1.42 2.56
CA ASN A 214 -3.41 1.43 3.94
C ASN A 214 -2.57 0.46 4.76
N SER A 215 -1.89 0.98 5.78
CA SER A 215 -1.12 0.14 6.71
C SER A 215 -2.00 -0.37 7.84
N THR A 216 -1.83 -1.64 8.17
CA THR A 216 -2.32 -2.21 9.42
C THR A 216 -1.45 -1.66 10.55
N ARG A 217 -2.04 -0.86 11.45
CA ARG A 217 -1.33 -0.27 12.62
C ARG A 217 -1.46 -1.12 13.88
N LEU A 218 -2.54 -1.87 13.98
CA LEU A 218 -2.85 -2.78 15.09
C LEU A 218 -3.30 -4.11 14.50
N PRO A 219 -3.09 -5.25 15.17
CA PRO A 219 -3.64 -6.55 14.79
C PRO A 219 -5.16 -6.62 15.04
N ASP A 220 -5.89 -5.60 14.62
CA ASP A 220 -7.35 -5.45 14.73
C ASP A 220 -7.85 -4.59 13.54
N PRO A 221 -9.04 -4.86 12.96
CA PRO A 221 -9.60 -4.06 11.87
C PRO A 221 -9.67 -2.55 12.14
N LEU A 222 -9.84 -2.15 13.41
CA LEU A 222 -9.82 -0.75 13.82
C LEU A 222 -8.46 -0.08 13.57
N GLY A 223 -7.37 -0.86 13.48
CA GLY A 223 -6.03 -0.38 13.17
C GLY A 223 -5.74 -0.19 11.68
N ALA A 224 -6.63 -0.58 10.77
CA ALA A 224 -6.43 -0.40 9.33
C ALA A 224 -7.66 0.21 8.63
N ILE A 225 -8.66 -0.61 8.30
CA ILE A 225 -9.80 -0.19 7.47
C ILE A 225 -10.56 0.97 8.12
N TRP A 226 -10.72 0.95 9.44
CA TRP A 226 -11.43 2.01 10.14
C TRP A 226 -10.68 3.35 10.15
N VAL A 227 -9.37 3.34 10.42
CA VAL A 227 -8.56 4.58 10.37
C VAL A 227 -8.48 5.13 8.95
N ALA A 228 -8.41 4.27 7.93
CA ALA A 228 -8.29 4.71 6.54
C ALA A 228 -9.62 5.21 5.96
N TRP A 229 -10.72 4.53 6.28
CA TRP A 229 -12.01 4.68 5.59
C TRP A 229 -13.16 5.12 6.48
N GLY A 230 -12.99 5.24 7.81
CA GLY A 230 -14.01 5.77 8.72
C GLY A 230 -14.15 7.30 8.63
N PRO A 231 -14.97 7.92 9.51
CA PRO A 231 -15.27 9.36 9.45
C PRO A 231 -14.04 10.28 9.54
N ALA A 232 -13.01 9.85 10.27
CA ALA A 232 -11.74 10.57 10.42
C ALA A 232 -10.71 10.22 9.32
N GLY A 233 -11.05 9.31 8.41
CA GLY A 233 -10.21 8.93 7.28
C GLY A 233 -10.19 10.02 6.21
N GLU A 234 -9.02 10.20 5.57
CA GLU A 234 -8.79 11.21 4.53
C GLU A 234 -9.88 11.18 3.44
N HIS A 235 -10.30 9.99 3.03
CA HIS A 235 -11.23 9.82 1.92
C HIS A 235 -12.65 10.32 2.22
N GLN A 236 -13.10 10.24 3.48
CA GLN A 236 -14.37 10.84 3.92
C GLN A 236 -14.22 12.33 4.26
N ILE A 237 -13.08 12.74 4.82
CA ILE A 237 -12.78 14.16 5.09
C ILE A 237 -12.80 14.97 3.79
N SER A 238 -12.12 14.45 2.75
CA SER A 238 -12.09 15.03 1.41
C SER A 238 -13.38 14.83 0.61
N LYS A 239 -14.40 14.18 1.19
CA LYS A 239 -15.71 13.90 0.56
C LYS A 239 -15.62 13.09 -0.73
N PHE A 240 -14.56 12.30 -0.89
CA PHE A 240 -14.45 11.35 -2.00
C PHE A 240 -15.33 10.12 -1.80
N TRP A 241 -15.66 9.77 -0.56
CA TRP A 241 -16.70 8.78 -0.25
C TRP A 241 -17.82 9.42 0.57
N THR A 242 -18.99 9.50 -0.04
CA THR A 242 -20.20 10.16 0.47
C THR A 242 -21.28 9.16 0.87
N SER A 243 -21.28 7.95 0.28
CA SER A 243 -22.19 6.83 0.58
C SER A 243 -21.82 6.01 1.84
N ALA A 244 -20.99 6.57 2.73
CA ALA A 244 -20.34 5.82 3.82
C ALA A 244 -21.19 5.60 5.10
N GLU A 245 -22.46 6.02 5.13
CA GLU A 245 -23.27 6.03 6.36
C GLU A 245 -23.39 4.64 7.02
N GLY A 246 -23.69 3.60 6.22
CA GLY A 246 -23.79 2.24 6.72
C GLY A 246 -22.47 1.72 7.29
N PHE A 247 -21.36 2.05 6.62
CA PHE A 247 -20.00 1.68 7.06
C PHE A 247 -19.65 2.37 8.38
N ASN A 248 -19.95 3.67 8.49
CA ASN A 248 -19.71 4.45 9.70
C ASN A 248 -20.50 3.91 10.88
N LYS A 249 -21.77 3.56 10.68
CA LYS A 249 -22.60 2.96 11.73
C LYS A 249 -22.02 1.63 12.23
N ALA A 250 -21.59 0.75 11.32
CA ALA A 250 -21.00 -0.54 11.68
C ALA A 250 -19.65 -0.39 12.38
N GLY A 251 -18.81 0.54 11.92
CA GLY A 251 -17.49 0.80 12.53
C GLY A 251 -17.57 1.46 13.90
N THR A 252 -18.45 2.44 14.11
CA THR A 252 -18.68 3.01 15.45
C THR A 252 -19.22 1.96 16.42
N ALA A 253 -20.09 1.05 15.96
CA ALA A 253 -20.53 -0.07 16.79
C ALA A 253 -19.37 -1.05 17.10
N LEU A 254 -18.50 -1.32 16.12
CA LEU A 254 -17.31 -2.16 16.30
C LEU A 254 -16.35 -1.56 17.33
N GLU A 255 -16.15 -0.24 17.34
CA GLU A 255 -15.30 0.45 18.33
C GLU A 255 -15.78 0.24 19.77
N ALA A 256 -17.10 0.19 19.98
CA ALA A 256 -17.71 0.06 21.31
C ALA A 256 -17.95 -1.39 21.77
N GLU A 257 -17.85 -2.37 20.87
CA GLU A 257 -18.18 -3.77 21.16
C GLU A 257 -16.97 -4.56 21.71
N VAL A 258 -17.20 -5.40 22.71
CA VAL A 258 -16.16 -6.21 23.38
C VAL A 258 -16.36 -7.71 23.21
N ASP A 259 -17.56 -8.16 22.83
CA ASP A 259 -17.83 -9.57 22.52
C ASP A 259 -17.18 -9.97 21.18
N PRO A 260 -16.27 -10.97 21.14
CA PRO A 260 -15.53 -11.32 19.93
C PRO A 260 -16.41 -11.73 18.74
N ALA A 261 -17.52 -12.44 18.98
CA ALA A 261 -18.40 -12.91 17.90
C ALA A 261 -19.17 -11.73 17.28
N ARG A 262 -19.69 -10.82 18.11
CA ARG A 262 -20.36 -9.59 17.64
C ARG A 262 -19.40 -8.65 16.95
N ARG A 263 -18.17 -8.47 17.47
CA ARG A 263 -17.12 -7.71 16.77
C ARG A 263 -16.88 -8.26 15.38
N LYS A 264 -16.67 -9.58 15.24
CA LYS A 264 -16.43 -10.22 13.94
C LYS A 264 -17.61 -10.03 12.97
N ALA A 265 -18.84 -10.11 13.46
CA ALA A 265 -20.03 -9.85 12.65
C ALA A 265 -20.08 -8.40 12.15
N LEU A 266 -19.81 -7.42 13.02
CA LEU A 266 -19.75 -5.99 12.65
C LEU A 266 -18.63 -5.71 11.64
N PHE A 267 -17.45 -6.31 11.83
CA PHE A 267 -16.37 -6.21 10.87
C PHE A 267 -16.72 -6.84 9.52
N THR A 268 -17.38 -8.00 9.52
CA THR A 268 -17.89 -8.63 8.28
C THR A 268 -18.85 -7.69 7.55
N GLN A 269 -19.78 -7.07 8.29
CA GLN A 269 -20.70 -6.08 7.74
C GLN A 269 -19.97 -4.86 7.17
N MET A 270 -18.92 -4.36 7.83
CA MET A 270 -18.09 -3.27 7.30
C MET A 270 -17.44 -3.65 5.97
N LEU A 271 -16.90 -4.87 5.85
CA LEU A 271 -16.31 -5.36 4.61
C LEU A 271 -17.35 -5.46 3.49
N ASP A 272 -18.54 -6.01 3.79
CA ASP A 272 -19.62 -6.14 2.80
C ASP A 272 -20.06 -4.76 2.27
N ILE A 273 -20.21 -3.78 3.15
CA ILE A 273 -20.58 -2.41 2.75
C ILE A 273 -19.46 -1.76 1.95
N TRP A 274 -18.20 -1.90 2.36
CA TRP A 274 -17.07 -1.31 1.65
C TRP A 274 -16.91 -1.93 0.25
N GLU A 275 -17.11 -3.25 0.12
CA GLU A 275 -17.04 -3.94 -1.18
C GLU A 275 -18.22 -3.61 -2.10
N ASP A 276 -19.43 -3.46 -1.54
CA ASP A 276 -20.62 -3.06 -2.31
C ASP A 276 -20.57 -1.60 -2.73
N GLU A 277 -20.30 -0.67 -1.81
CA GLU A 277 -20.18 0.74 -2.16
C GLU A 277 -18.92 1.01 -3.00
N ALA A 278 -17.90 0.15 -2.92
CA ALA A 278 -16.68 0.25 -3.71
C ALA A 278 -16.10 1.69 -3.73
N PRO A 279 -15.78 2.33 -2.57
CA PRO A 279 -15.10 3.61 -2.56
C PRO A 279 -13.65 3.48 -3.06
N ALA A 280 -13.16 2.23 -3.11
CA ALA A 280 -11.85 1.86 -3.58
C ALA A 280 -11.84 0.39 -4.01
N THR A 281 -10.65 -0.07 -4.39
CA THR A 281 -10.35 -1.48 -4.55
C THR A 281 -8.98 -1.81 -3.99
N ILE A 282 -8.85 -3.05 -3.53
CA ILE A 282 -7.57 -3.60 -3.12
C ILE A 282 -6.86 -4.22 -4.31
N LEU A 283 -5.54 -4.04 -4.37
CA LEU A 283 -4.68 -4.69 -5.35
C LEU A 283 -3.97 -5.90 -4.73
N TYR A 284 -3.07 -5.65 -3.78
CA TYR A 284 -2.20 -6.65 -3.16
C TYR A 284 -1.55 -6.10 -1.88
N GLN A 285 -1.04 -6.99 -1.02
CA GLN A 285 -0.05 -6.64 0.00
C GLN A 285 1.34 -6.69 -0.65
N PRO A 286 2.03 -5.54 -0.79
CA PRO A 286 3.34 -5.51 -1.44
C PRO A 286 4.41 -6.21 -0.58
N SER A 287 5.44 -6.69 -1.26
CA SER A 287 6.71 -7.00 -0.61
C SER A 287 7.57 -5.75 -0.53
N GLU A 288 8.27 -5.56 0.59
CA GLU A 288 9.36 -4.60 0.67
C GLU A 288 10.66 -5.37 0.70
N ALA A 289 11.57 -5.03 -0.22
CA ALA A 289 12.90 -5.62 -0.27
C ALA A 289 13.98 -4.54 -0.07
N TYR A 290 14.97 -4.92 0.72
CA TYR A 290 16.12 -4.12 1.11
C TYR A 290 17.38 -4.79 0.60
N ALA A 291 18.34 -4.00 0.13
CA ALA A 291 19.70 -4.48 -0.10
C ALA A 291 20.62 -3.86 0.95
N ILE A 292 21.43 -4.69 1.61
CA ILE A 292 22.23 -4.31 2.78
C ILE A 292 23.61 -4.93 2.69
N LYS A 293 24.63 -4.24 3.21
CA LYS A 293 25.97 -4.83 3.37
C LYS A 293 25.92 -6.06 4.28
N LYS A 294 26.55 -7.16 3.87
CA LYS A 294 26.61 -8.43 4.64
C LYS A 294 27.20 -8.28 6.04
N ALA A 295 28.08 -7.29 6.24
CA ALA A 295 28.65 -6.96 7.54
C ALA A 295 27.62 -6.39 8.53
N ILE A 296 26.39 -6.11 8.11
CA ILE A 296 25.33 -5.52 8.93
C ILE A 296 24.23 -6.55 9.16
N ALA A 297 24.05 -6.91 10.43
CA ALA A 297 22.95 -7.74 10.87
C ALA A 297 21.76 -6.83 11.21
N TRP A 298 20.72 -6.93 10.40
CA TRP A 298 19.45 -6.20 10.54
C TRP A 298 18.33 -6.96 9.87
N ARG A 299 17.16 -7.09 10.51
CA ARG A 299 16.02 -7.78 9.92
C ARG A 299 14.90 -6.79 9.62
N PRO A 300 14.30 -6.85 8.41
CA PRO A 300 13.11 -6.07 8.11
C PRO A 300 11.92 -6.58 8.95
N THR A 301 10.95 -5.70 9.17
CA THR A 301 9.70 -6.02 9.88
C THR A 301 8.53 -5.90 8.93
N THR A 302 7.43 -6.59 9.22
CA THR A 302 6.20 -6.50 8.42
C THR A 302 5.56 -5.11 8.45
N PHE A 303 5.82 -4.31 9.49
CA PHE A 303 5.35 -2.93 9.56
C PHE A 303 6.30 -2.00 8.79
N TYR A 304 5.75 -0.94 8.21
CA TYR A 304 6.49 -0.01 7.33
C TYR A 304 7.38 0.97 8.12
N PHE A 305 8.31 0.43 8.91
CA PHE A 305 9.39 1.15 9.59
C PHE A 305 10.66 0.28 9.67
N MET A 306 11.80 0.94 9.89
CA MET A 306 13.06 0.26 10.14
C MET A 306 13.34 0.20 11.64
N ASP A 307 13.33 -1.00 12.19
CA ASP A 307 13.68 -1.21 13.60
C ASP A 307 15.20 -1.19 13.79
N LEU A 308 15.70 -0.12 14.40
CA LEU A 308 17.14 0.12 14.66
C LEU A 308 17.49 -0.02 16.14
N ARG A 309 16.65 -0.70 16.93
CA ARG A 309 16.93 -1.00 18.33
C ARG A 309 18.17 -1.90 18.47
N PRO A 310 18.86 -1.88 19.64
CA PRO A 310 20.13 -2.59 19.82
C PRO A 310 20.06 -4.10 19.63
N ASP A 311 18.88 -4.69 19.78
CA ASP A 311 18.59 -6.12 19.58
C ASP A 311 18.36 -6.49 18.10
N ASN A 312 18.02 -5.53 17.25
CA ASN A 312 17.77 -5.78 15.82
C ASN A 312 18.84 -5.22 14.89
N LEU A 313 19.69 -4.27 15.31
CA LEU A 313 20.78 -3.74 14.50
C LEU A 313 22.13 -4.02 15.14
N SER A 314 23.03 -4.70 14.42
CA SER A 314 24.43 -4.85 14.82
C SER A 314 25.37 -4.90 13.62
N PHE A 315 26.65 -4.65 13.88
CA PHE A 315 27.72 -4.63 12.89
C PHE A 315 28.70 -5.75 13.22
N ALA A 316 29.19 -6.46 12.21
CA ALA A 316 30.29 -7.40 12.37
C ALA A 316 31.46 -6.66 13.04
N ARG A 317 32.04 -7.27 14.07
CA ARG A 317 33.25 -6.72 14.68
C ARG A 317 34.35 -6.75 13.62
N SER A 318 34.96 -5.60 13.38
CA SER A 318 36.20 -5.49 12.59
C SER A 318 37.36 -6.13 13.33
#